data_AF-A0A933RH26-F1
#
_entry.id   AF-A0A933RH26-F1
#
_cell.length_a   1.000
_cell.length_b   1.000
_cell.length_c   1.000
_cell.angle_alpha   90.00
_cell.angle_beta   90.00
_cell.angle_gamma   90.00
#
_symmetry.space_group_name_H-M   'P 1'
#
loop_
_entity.id
_entity.type
_entity.pdbx_description
1 polymer ?
#
loop_
_entity_poly.entity_id
_entity_poly.type
_entity_poly.pdbx_seq_one_letter_code
_entity_poly.pdbx_strand_id
1 'polypeptide(L)'
;MPATRSAARLPALAVAAALALLAPAAADGHAGHEGERPVVDGVAPAVAGVEVRVVPDSFGKLALSTRGGVTATVLGSAGQPILRVGPRGVEANAAAPEWYADNEPLGIAQVPAAAKASAPPRWRRVSVQRTWGWFDHRLHPAGKLVRRWAVPLRVDGRTVQVRGRVLPAAGALEVRPAGAAPVAGAQVAGVGQPALALSLRATGGRTVAVRGPDGELFARVGPKGAEVNVRSPAWAPTAQYRNRDLLGSVADPDAPPKMVLISPEPRLVWPDPRLLPAKALPAKATGEQEVARWSIPVSSGGASATLRGTTVLAVAKPEPLPAAQASTSARAPAGDDGGTDWLPIVLGGVAALAVLGGALVLVRARARRA
;
A
#
# COMPACT_ATOMS: atom_id res chain seq x y z
N MET A 1 -60.69 28.03 -24.42
CA MET A 1 -60.26 27.31 -23.21
C MET A 1 -59.05 26.44 -23.57
N PRO A 2 -57.82 26.81 -23.19
CA PRO A 2 -56.67 25.92 -23.34
C PRO A 2 -56.45 25.12 -22.04
N ALA A 3 -56.24 23.81 -22.17
CA ALA A 3 -55.90 22.92 -21.08
C ALA A 3 -54.43 23.12 -20.67
N THR A 4 -54.20 23.46 -19.40
CA THR A 4 -52.88 23.55 -18.77
C THR A 4 -52.37 22.15 -18.45
N ARG A 5 -51.25 21.74 -19.07
CA ARG A 5 -50.48 20.55 -18.66
C ARG A 5 -49.56 20.94 -17.51
N SER A 6 -49.88 20.53 -16.29
CA SER A 6 -48.96 20.58 -15.15
C SER A 6 -47.88 19.51 -15.31
N ALA A 7 -46.66 19.92 -15.64
CA ALA A 7 -45.49 19.05 -15.58
C ALA A 7 -45.09 18.84 -14.12
N ALA A 8 -45.22 17.61 -13.63
CA ALA A 8 -44.70 17.18 -12.35
C ALA A 8 -43.18 17.38 -12.33
N ARG A 9 -42.72 18.39 -11.58
CA ARG A 9 -41.31 18.51 -11.19
C ARG A 9 -41.14 17.77 -9.88
N LEU A 10 -40.33 16.72 -9.90
CA LEU A 10 -39.38 16.22 -8.88
C LEU A 10 -39.18 14.70 -9.11
N PRO A 11 -37.98 14.12 -8.90
CA PRO A 11 -36.95 14.63 -7.99
C PRO A 11 -35.50 14.54 -8.52
N ALA A 12 -34.81 15.68 -8.61
CA ALA A 12 -33.35 15.72 -8.69
C ALA A 12 -32.67 15.29 -7.36
N LEU A 13 -33.42 15.21 -6.26
CA LEU A 13 -32.89 14.78 -4.95
C LEU A 13 -32.72 13.26 -4.80
N ALA A 14 -33.46 12.43 -5.55
CA ALA A 14 -33.35 10.97 -5.42
C ALA A 14 -32.05 10.41 -6.04
N VAL A 15 -31.49 11.10 -7.04
CA VAL A 15 -30.22 10.72 -7.68
C VAL A 15 -29.01 11.12 -6.82
N ALA A 16 -29.12 12.20 -6.05
CA ALA A 16 -28.06 12.64 -5.12
C ALA A 16 -27.92 11.70 -3.91
N ALA A 17 -29.03 11.13 -3.41
CA ALA A 17 -28.98 10.16 -2.32
C ALA A 17 -28.43 8.78 -2.75
N ALA A 18 -28.65 8.37 -4.00
CA ALA A 18 -28.14 7.09 -4.53
C ALA A 18 -26.63 7.11 -4.84
N LEU A 19 -26.03 8.28 -5.10
CA LEU A 19 -24.58 8.43 -5.34
C LEU A 19 -23.75 8.50 -4.04
N ALA A 20 -24.38 8.73 -2.89
CA ALA A 20 -23.72 8.72 -1.58
C ALA A 20 -23.50 7.30 -1.01
N LEU A 21 -24.15 6.28 -1.59
CA LEU A 21 -24.06 4.87 -1.15
C LEU A 21 -22.94 4.07 -1.83
N LEU A 22 -22.09 4.72 -2.63
CA LEU A 22 -20.89 4.14 -3.24
C LEU A 22 -19.59 4.62 -2.57
N ALA A 23 -19.66 5.24 -1.39
CA ALA A 23 -18.48 5.33 -0.55
C ALA A 23 -18.05 3.88 -0.24
N PRO A 24 -16.82 3.46 -0.59
CA PRO A 24 -16.33 2.18 -0.13
C PRO A 24 -16.42 2.21 1.40
N ALA A 25 -17.25 1.33 1.96
CA ALA A 25 -17.07 0.97 3.36
C ALA A 25 -15.60 0.57 3.47
N ALA A 26 -14.85 1.33 4.27
CA ALA A 26 -13.51 0.91 4.66
C ALA A 26 -13.69 -0.47 5.29
N ALA A 27 -13.37 -1.51 4.52
CA ALA A 27 -13.26 -2.84 5.07
C ALA A 27 -12.03 -2.77 5.98
N ASP A 28 -12.29 -2.59 7.27
CA ASP A 28 -11.28 -2.74 8.33
C ASP A 28 -10.78 -4.18 8.32
N GLY A 29 -9.74 -4.40 7.51
CA GLY A 29 -9.09 -5.67 7.31
C GLY A 29 -7.70 -5.41 6.76
N HIS A 30 -6.74 -5.20 7.66
CA HIS A 30 -5.37 -4.70 7.48
C HIS A 30 -5.25 -3.17 7.38
N ALA A 31 -5.67 -2.49 8.45
CA ALA A 31 -5.31 -1.10 8.66
C ALA A 31 -3.79 -1.01 8.82
N GLY A 32 -3.15 -0.22 7.95
CA GLY A 32 -1.82 0.29 8.17
C GLY A 32 -1.68 0.92 9.55
N HIS A 33 -0.45 1.05 10.04
CA HIS A 33 -0.22 1.73 11.31
C HIS A 33 -0.34 3.24 11.17
N GLU A 34 -1.57 3.73 11.06
CA GLU A 34 -1.88 5.14 10.99
C GLU A 34 -1.35 5.84 12.26
N GLY A 35 -0.55 6.89 12.07
CA GLY A 35 -0.03 7.69 13.17
C GLY A 35 1.22 7.14 13.86
N GLU A 36 1.80 6.02 13.41
CA GLU A 36 3.10 5.52 13.90
C GLU A 36 4.12 5.39 12.76
N ARG A 37 5.40 5.56 13.09
CA ARG A 37 6.50 5.54 12.12
C ARG A 37 7.73 4.83 12.70
N PRO A 38 8.20 3.74 12.09
CA PRO A 38 9.49 3.17 12.47
C PRO A 38 10.62 4.11 12.06
N VAL A 39 11.70 4.12 12.85
CA VAL A 39 12.96 4.82 12.55
C VAL A 39 14.14 3.92 12.86
N VAL A 40 15.17 3.98 12.02
CA VAL A 40 16.46 3.32 12.25
C VAL A 40 17.30 4.19 13.18
N ASP A 41 17.76 3.62 14.29
CA ASP A 41 18.72 4.25 15.19
C ASP A 41 20.16 4.05 14.68
N GLY A 42 20.45 2.90 14.05
CA GLY A 42 21.73 2.63 13.40
C GLY A 42 22.03 1.16 13.18
N VAL A 43 23.22 0.87 12.64
CA VAL A 43 23.79 -0.48 12.51
C VAL A 43 24.90 -0.65 13.54
N ALA A 44 24.85 -1.72 14.34
CA ALA A 44 25.78 -1.96 15.45
C ALA A 44 26.39 -3.38 15.40
N PRO A 45 27.73 -3.52 15.41
CA PRO A 45 28.73 -2.47 15.17
C PRO A 45 28.54 -1.77 13.81
N ALA A 46 28.96 -0.51 13.70
CA ALA A 46 28.90 0.23 12.45
C ALA A 46 29.82 -0.42 11.40
N VAL A 47 29.34 -0.57 10.17
CA VAL A 47 30.11 -1.12 9.05
C VAL A 47 30.05 -0.15 7.87
N ALA A 48 31.23 0.25 7.39
CA ALA A 48 31.33 1.12 6.23
C ALA A 48 30.68 0.47 5.01
N GLY A 49 29.96 1.26 4.23
CA GLY A 49 29.29 0.78 3.02
C GLY A 49 27.96 0.07 3.24
N VAL A 50 27.48 -0.09 4.48
CA VAL A 50 26.13 -0.61 4.77
C VAL A 50 25.21 0.52 5.21
N GLU A 51 24.07 0.67 4.53
CA GLU A 51 23.06 1.67 4.89
C GLU A 51 21.68 1.00 4.97
N VAL A 52 20.98 1.20 6.09
CA VAL A 52 19.60 0.75 6.27
C VAL A 52 18.73 1.94 6.62
N ARG A 53 17.59 2.05 5.93
CA ARG A 53 16.59 3.10 6.17
C ARG A 53 15.19 2.52 6.21
N VAL A 54 14.26 3.27 6.80
CA VAL A 54 12.82 3.03 6.65
C VAL A 54 12.37 3.66 5.33
N VAL A 55 11.55 2.94 4.58
CA VAL A 55 10.82 3.44 3.41
C VAL A 55 9.42 3.84 3.89
N PRO A 56 9.00 5.11 3.73
CA PRO A 56 7.67 5.52 4.14
C PRO A 56 6.55 4.78 3.42
N ASP A 57 5.80 4.01 4.19
CA ASP A 57 4.57 3.32 3.81
C ASP A 57 3.78 2.96 5.08
N SER A 58 2.64 2.32 4.91
CA SER A 58 1.74 1.90 5.99
C SER A 58 2.20 0.69 6.79
N PHE A 59 3.24 -0.03 6.32
CA PHE A 59 3.59 -1.37 6.79
C PHE A 59 5.01 -1.45 7.38
N GLY A 60 5.76 -0.36 7.42
CA GLY A 60 7.07 -0.33 8.05
C GLY A 60 8.15 -1.04 7.24
N LYS A 61 8.24 -0.75 5.95
CA LYS A 61 9.27 -1.32 5.09
C LYS A 61 10.67 -0.79 5.40
N LEU A 62 11.64 -1.70 5.41
CA LEU A 62 13.07 -1.38 5.46
C LEU A 62 13.67 -1.43 4.06
N ALA A 63 14.74 -0.66 3.83
CA ALA A 63 15.58 -0.77 2.66
C ALA A 63 17.06 -0.85 3.08
N LEU A 64 17.75 -1.86 2.56
CA LEU A 64 19.18 -2.11 2.75
C LEU A 64 19.90 -1.82 1.45
N SER A 65 20.97 -1.02 1.52
CA SER A 65 21.88 -0.82 0.39
C SER A 65 23.33 -1.08 0.80
N THR A 66 24.14 -1.51 -0.18
CA THR A 66 25.57 -1.77 0.01
C THR A 66 26.42 -0.99 -0.98
N ARG A 67 27.59 -0.54 -0.51
CA ARG A 67 28.64 0.12 -1.30
C ARG A 67 29.97 -0.56 -1.00
N GLY A 68 30.91 -0.45 -1.95
CA GLY A 68 32.29 -0.90 -1.82
C GLY A 68 32.44 -2.36 -1.36
N GLY A 69 32.45 -3.34 -2.27
CA GLY A 69 32.84 -4.74 -2.01
C GLY A 69 32.00 -5.57 -1.02
N VAL A 70 31.31 -4.93 -0.07
CA VAL A 70 30.64 -5.52 1.08
C VAL A 70 29.39 -6.29 0.66
N THR A 71 29.17 -7.44 1.27
CA THR A 71 27.91 -8.19 1.18
C THR A 71 27.22 -8.24 2.54
N ALA A 72 26.00 -7.72 2.60
CA ALA A 72 25.14 -7.76 3.77
C ALA A 72 23.98 -8.75 3.56
N THR A 73 23.84 -9.71 4.47
CA THR A 73 22.78 -10.72 4.47
C THR A 73 21.77 -10.43 5.57
N VAL A 74 20.49 -10.31 5.22
CA VAL A 74 19.40 -10.17 6.20
C VAL A 74 19.10 -11.54 6.78
N LEU A 75 19.01 -11.64 8.10
CA LEU A 75 18.68 -12.87 8.80
C LEU A 75 17.24 -12.82 9.33
N GLY A 76 16.56 -13.95 9.18
CA GLY A 76 15.22 -14.15 9.71
C GLY A 76 15.18 -14.38 11.20
N SER A 77 13.97 -14.54 11.72
CA SER A 77 13.71 -14.75 13.14
C SER A 77 14.33 -16.04 13.68
N ALA A 78 14.44 -17.09 12.85
CA ALA A 78 15.17 -18.32 13.20
C ALA A 78 16.67 -18.28 12.82
N GLY A 79 17.21 -17.10 12.45
CA GLY A 79 18.63 -16.90 12.12
C GLY A 79 19.06 -17.36 10.73
N GLN A 80 18.14 -17.95 9.94
CA GLN A 80 18.37 -18.33 8.55
C GLN A 80 18.55 -17.09 7.66
N PRO A 81 19.38 -17.15 6.61
CA PRO A 81 19.49 -16.04 5.67
C PRO A 81 18.23 -15.92 4.81
N ILE A 82 17.71 -14.71 4.64
CA ILE A 82 16.51 -14.42 3.83
C ILE A 82 16.89 -13.86 2.47
N LEU A 83 17.77 -12.85 2.46
CA LEU A 83 18.28 -12.20 1.26
C LEU A 83 19.69 -11.69 1.52
N ARG A 84 20.47 -11.49 0.47
CA ARG A 84 21.75 -10.79 0.54
C ARG A 84 21.86 -9.71 -0.52
N VAL A 85 22.48 -8.61 -0.15
CA VAL A 85 22.77 -7.46 -1.01
C VAL A 85 24.28 -7.27 -1.05
N GLY A 86 24.88 -7.18 -2.23
CA GLY A 86 26.32 -7.01 -2.37
C GLY A 86 26.75 -6.66 -3.80
N PRO A 87 28.03 -6.87 -4.16
CA PRO A 87 28.56 -6.43 -5.46
C PRO A 87 27.85 -7.00 -6.69
N ARG A 88 27.26 -8.19 -6.55
CA ARG A 88 26.52 -8.90 -7.60
C ARG A 88 25.02 -8.52 -7.65
N GLY A 89 24.58 -7.61 -6.80
CA GLY A 89 23.19 -7.19 -6.69
C GLY A 89 22.47 -7.85 -5.51
N VAL A 90 21.20 -8.19 -5.70
CA VAL A 90 20.36 -8.82 -4.67
C VAL A 90 20.10 -10.28 -5.03
N GLU A 91 20.31 -11.15 -4.06
CA GLU A 91 19.95 -12.57 -4.12
C GLU A 91 18.99 -12.92 -2.98
N ALA A 92 17.87 -13.52 -3.34
CA ALA A 92 16.85 -14.04 -2.43
C ALA A 92 17.14 -15.50 -2.09
N ASN A 93 16.92 -15.90 -0.85
CA ASN A 93 16.90 -17.31 -0.46
C ASN A 93 15.51 -17.88 -0.70
N ALA A 94 15.31 -18.54 -1.84
CA ALA A 94 14.04 -19.18 -2.20
C ALA A 94 13.66 -20.37 -1.27
N ALA A 95 14.56 -20.83 -0.40
CA ALA A 95 14.26 -21.82 0.61
C ALA A 95 13.77 -21.21 1.94
N ALA A 96 13.90 -19.89 2.15
CA ALA A 96 13.48 -19.24 3.38
C ALA A 96 11.97 -18.89 3.32
N PRO A 97 11.14 -19.37 4.27
CA PRO A 97 9.73 -18.95 4.37
C PRO A 97 9.58 -17.44 4.51
N GLU A 98 10.45 -16.81 5.30
CA GLU A 98 10.42 -15.37 5.57
C GLU A 98 10.76 -14.53 4.33
N TRP A 99 11.39 -15.08 3.27
CA TRP A 99 11.51 -14.35 2.00
C TRP A 99 10.14 -14.02 1.42
N TYR A 100 9.21 -14.98 1.47
CA TYR A 100 7.87 -14.80 0.92
C TYR A 100 7.04 -13.87 1.81
N ALA A 101 7.06 -14.10 3.13
CA ALA A 101 6.33 -13.28 4.09
C ALA A 101 6.81 -11.82 4.09
N ASP A 102 8.12 -11.58 4.09
CA ASP A 102 8.68 -10.22 4.17
C ASP A 102 8.62 -9.45 2.84
N ASN A 103 8.07 -10.04 1.77
CA ASN A 103 7.85 -9.37 0.49
C ASN A 103 6.36 -9.23 0.16
N GLU A 104 5.47 -9.50 1.11
CA GLU A 104 4.02 -9.37 0.96
C GLU A 104 3.45 -8.74 2.25
N PRO A 105 3.04 -7.47 2.21
CA PRO A 105 2.68 -6.73 3.42
C PRO A 105 1.30 -7.07 4.01
N LEU A 106 0.42 -7.77 3.27
CA LEU A 106 -0.95 -8.04 3.68
C LEU A 106 -1.13 -9.38 4.41
N GLY A 107 -0.05 -10.11 4.68
CA GLY A 107 -0.09 -11.40 5.39
C GLY A 107 -0.71 -12.55 4.57
N ILE A 108 -0.78 -12.41 3.25
CA ILE A 108 -1.35 -13.39 2.30
C ILE A 108 -0.28 -14.06 1.43
N ALA A 109 0.98 -13.98 1.82
CA ALA A 109 2.09 -14.61 1.12
C ALA A 109 1.84 -16.11 0.90
N GLN A 110 2.01 -16.56 -0.35
CA GLN A 110 2.01 -17.99 -0.66
C GLN A 110 3.41 -18.56 -0.44
N VAL A 111 3.59 -19.28 0.67
CA VAL A 111 4.86 -19.93 1.00
C VAL A 111 4.87 -21.36 0.44
N PRO A 112 5.80 -21.72 -0.46
CA PRO A 112 5.91 -23.10 -0.95
C PRO A 112 6.22 -24.08 0.18
N ALA A 113 5.62 -25.27 0.18
CA ALA A 113 5.85 -26.30 1.21
C ALA A 113 7.32 -26.75 1.34
N ALA A 114 8.11 -26.58 0.27
CA ALA A 114 9.54 -26.87 0.26
C ALA A 114 10.40 -25.77 0.94
N ALA A 115 9.85 -24.56 1.14
CA ALA A 115 10.54 -23.50 1.87
C ALA A 115 10.47 -23.82 3.37
N LYS A 116 11.65 -23.97 3.99
CA LYS A 116 11.80 -24.31 5.41
C LYS A 116 12.98 -23.54 5.97
N ALA A 117 12.83 -22.97 7.17
CA ALA A 117 13.92 -22.21 7.81
C ALA A 117 15.19 -23.04 8.02
N SER A 118 15.05 -24.35 8.20
CA SER A 118 16.16 -25.31 8.34
C SER A 118 16.76 -25.79 7.02
N ALA A 119 16.16 -25.47 5.87
CA ALA A 119 16.67 -25.91 4.58
C ALA A 119 17.94 -25.14 4.18
N PRO A 120 18.90 -25.76 3.47
CA PRO A 120 20.03 -25.05 2.90
C PRO A 120 19.58 -23.88 2.00
N PRO A 121 20.26 -22.73 2.03
CA PRO A 121 19.88 -21.59 1.21
C PRO A 121 19.90 -21.89 -0.29
N ARG A 122 18.83 -21.51 -0.99
CA ARG A 122 18.70 -21.60 -2.45
C ARG A 122 18.68 -20.21 -3.05
N TRP A 123 19.87 -19.70 -3.35
CA TRP A 123 20.05 -18.34 -3.85
C TRP A 123 19.48 -18.17 -5.27
N ARG A 124 18.63 -17.16 -5.44
CA ARG A 124 18.10 -16.70 -6.72
C ARG A 124 18.37 -15.21 -6.82
N ARG A 125 19.01 -14.76 -7.91
CA ARG A 125 19.18 -13.33 -8.15
C ARG A 125 17.81 -12.71 -8.46
N VAL A 126 17.51 -11.58 -7.84
CA VAL A 126 16.25 -10.83 -8.03
C VAL A 126 16.48 -9.38 -8.46
N SER A 127 17.71 -8.88 -8.32
CA SER A 127 18.10 -7.56 -8.84
C SER A 127 19.59 -7.50 -9.13
N VAL A 128 19.98 -6.71 -10.14
CA VAL A 128 21.37 -6.32 -10.40
C VAL A 128 21.81 -5.13 -9.54
N GLN A 129 20.85 -4.39 -8.98
CA GLN A 129 21.12 -3.24 -8.12
C GLN A 129 21.55 -3.68 -6.73
N ARG A 130 22.26 -2.79 -6.02
CA ARG A 130 22.80 -3.07 -4.68
C ARG A 130 21.90 -2.55 -3.57
N THR A 131 20.59 -2.64 -3.78
CA THR A 131 19.58 -2.21 -2.82
C THR A 131 18.36 -3.12 -2.88
N TRP A 132 17.76 -3.41 -1.73
CA TRP A 132 16.50 -4.14 -1.63
C TRP A 132 15.66 -3.62 -0.48
N GLY A 133 14.35 -3.59 -0.65
CA GLY A 133 13.41 -3.28 0.43
C GLY A 133 12.46 -4.41 0.74
N TRP A 134 12.19 -4.65 2.02
CA TRP A 134 11.35 -5.73 2.54
C TRP A 134 10.51 -5.23 3.74
N PHE A 135 9.38 -5.87 3.97
CA PHE A 135 8.49 -5.66 5.10
C PHE A 135 8.94 -6.58 6.24
N ASP A 136 9.64 -6.04 7.23
CA ASP A 136 10.15 -6.85 8.32
C ASP A 136 9.08 -7.02 9.40
N HIS A 137 8.50 -8.22 9.49
CA HIS A 137 7.40 -8.52 10.42
C HIS A 137 7.76 -8.27 11.90
N ARG A 138 9.06 -8.19 12.25
CA ARG A 138 9.50 -7.88 13.63
C ARG A 138 9.22 -6.43 14.01
N LEU A 139 8.96 -5.54 13.06
CA LEU A 139 8.52 -4.18 13.36
C LEU A 139 7.08 -4.16 13.85
N HIS A 140 6.25 -5.16 13.49
CA HIS A 140 4.82 -5.21 13.78
C HIS A 140 4.31 -6.66 14.01
N PRO A 141 4.82 -7.39 15.01
CA PRO A 141 4.36 -8.75 15.29
C PRO A 141 2.84 -8.80 15.51
N ALA A 142 2.15 -9.67 14.76
CA ALA A 142 0.69 -9.80 14.77
C ALA A 142 -0.06 -8.46 14.57
N GLY A 143 0.50 -7.55 13.76
CA GLY A 143 -0.09 -6.25 13.49
C GLY A 143 -0.04 -5.30 14.68
N LYS A 144 0.93 -5.44 15.59
CA LYS A 144 1.17 -4.49 16.69
C LYS A 144 2.61 -4.00 16.63
N LEU A 145 2.82 -2.68 16.49
CA LEU A 145 4.16 -2.11 16.50
C LEU A 145 4.86 -2.31 17.84
N VAL A 146 6.14 -2.68 17.76
CA VAL A 146 7.02 -2.77 18.94
C VAL A 146 7.75 -1.45 19.15
N ARG A 147 7.81 -0.97 20.40
CA ARG A 147 8.50 0.30 20.74
C ARG A 147 9.95 0.33 20.29
N ARG A 148 10.64 -0.81 20.39
CA ARG A 148 12.03 -1.01 19.95
C ARG A 148 12.13 -2.33 19.20
N TRP A 149 12.97 -2.34 18.18
CA TRP A 149 13.16 -3.51 17.33
C TRP A 149 14.63 -3.67 16.94
N ALA A 150 15.00 -4.89 16.58
CA ALA A 150 16.32 -5.21 16.06
C ALA A 150 16.20 -6.24 14.92
N VAL A 151 16.93 -5.99 13.84
CA VAL A 151 17.04 -6.89 12.69
C VAL A 151 18.49 -7.37 12.58
N PRO A 152 18.77 -8.67 12.77
CA PRO A 152 20.10 -9.22 12.61
C PRO A 152 20.51 -9.24 11.14
N LEU A 153 21.74 -8.79 10.88
CA LEU A 153 22.41 -8.94 9.59
C LEU A 153 23.71 -9.73 9.79
N ARG A 154 24.18 -10.33 8.71
CA ARG A 154 25.56 -10.83 8.59
C ARG A 154 26.27 -10.05 7.48
N VAL A 155 27.31 -9.31 7.82
CA VAL A 155 28.09 -8.48 6.90
C VAL A 155 29.49 -9.06 6.78
N ASP A 156 29.83 -9.56 5.59
CA ASP A 156 31.10 -10.26 5.31
C ASP A 156 31.50 -11.28 6.40
N GLY A 157 30.51 -12.06 6.86
CA GLY A 157 30.67 -13.07 7.90
C GLY A 157 30.49 -12.58 9.34
N ARG A 158 30.52 -11.26 9.60
CA ARG A 158 30.35 -10.68 10.94
C ARG A 158 28.88 -10.43 11.26
N THR A 159 28.46 -10.78 12.47
CA THR A 159 27.09 -10.49 12.95
C THR A 159 26.99 -9.03 13.37
N VAL A 160 25.98 -8.33 12.85
CA VAL A 160 25.61 -6.98 13.25
C VAL A 160 24.08 -6.89 13.43
N GLN A 161 23.60 -5.82 14.03
CA GLN A 161 22.16 -5.56 14.18
C GLN A 161 21.81 -4.18 13.65
N VAL A 162 20.77 -4.11 12.83
CA VAL A 162 20.02 -2.86 12.64
C VAL A 162 19.14 -2.68 13.86
N ARG A 163 19.22 -1.53 14.51
CA ARG A 163 18.38 -1.20 15.66
C ARG A 163 17.49 -0.03 15.32
N GLY A 164 16.33 0.00 15.92
CA GLY A 164 15.42 1.11 15.76
C GLY A 164 14.30 1.11 16.77
N ARG A 165 13.41 2.07 16.57
CA ARG A 165 12.27 2.33 17.43
C ARG A 165 11.07 2.80 16.63
N VAL A 166 9.93 2.88 17.30
CA VAL A 166 8.70 3.41 16.72
C VAL A 166 8.36 4.73 17.39
N LEU A 167 8.08 5.74 16.59
CA LEU A 167 7.68 7.08 17.01
C LEU A 167 6.27 7.38 16.52
N PRO A 168 5.53 8.28 17.19
CA PRO A 168 4.37 8.90 16.57
C PRO A 168 4.76 9.55 15.24
N ALA A 169 3.93 9.39 14.22
CA ALA A 169 4.09 10.06 12.95
C ALA A 169 3.89 11.56 13.13
N ALA A 170 4.77 12.35 12.52
CA ALA A 170 4.66 13.82 12.55
C ALA A 170 3.49 14.36 11.72
N GLY A 171 2.91 13.53 10.85
CA GLY A 171 1.84 13.86 9.92
C GLY A 171 1.66 12.76 8.86
N ALA A 172 0.73 12.96 7.95
CA ALA A 172 0.49 12.09 6.79
C ALA A 172 1.33 12.57 5.60
N LEU A 173 1.79 11.63 4.76
CA LEU A 173 2.47 11.96 3.53
C LEU A 173 1.49 11.96 2.37
N GLU A 174 1.49 13.04 1.61
CA GLU A 174 0.65 13.23 0.43
C GLU A 174 1.50 13.39 -0.82
N VAL A 175 1.18 12.63 -1.86
CA VAL A 175 1.78 12.80 -3.19
C VAL A 175 0.91 13.78 -3.97
N ARG A 176 1.49 14.89 -4.44
CA ARG A 176 0.75 15.95 -5.15
C ARG A 176 1.36 16.19 -6.53
N PRO A 177 0.76 15.63 -7.60
CA PRO A 177 1.12 15.98 -8.97
C PRO A 177 0.91 17.47 -9.24
N ALA A 178 1.81 18.06 -10.02
CA ALA A 178 1.71 19.45 -10.44
C ALA A 178 0.73 19.59 -11.61
N GLY A 179 -0.39 20.27 -11.37
CA GLY A 179 -1.33 20.67 -12.41
C GLY A 179 -1.92 19.52 -13.24
N ALA A 180 -2.38 19.85 -14.45
CA ALA A 180 -2.86 18.86 -15.41
C ALA A 180 -1.71 18.02 -15.97
N ALA A 181 -2.00 16.80 -16.42
CA ALA A 181 -0.98 15.93 -16.99
C ALA A 181 -0.34 16.58 -18.24
N PRO A 182 0.99 16.71 -18.30
CA PRO A 182 1.71 17.40 -19.36
C PRO A 182 1.75 16.62 -20.68
N VAL A 183 1.22 15.40 -20.69
CA VAL A 183 1.10 14.56 -21.88
C VAL A 183 -0.36 14.26 -22.15
N ALA A 184 -0.76 14.42 -23.41
CA ALA A 184 -2.14 14.25 -23.80
C ALA A 184 -2.57 12.77 -23.75
N GLY A 185 -3.79 12.52 -23.26
CA GLY A 185 -4.30 11.18 -23.02
C GLY A 185 -3.85 10.56 -21.68
N ALA A 186 -3.38 11.39 -20.73
CA ALA A 186 -3.07 10.95 -19.37
C ALA A 186 -3.90 11.73 -18.34
N GLN A 187 -4.38 11.03 -17.32
CA GLN A 187 -4.87 11.61 -16.07
C GLN A 187 -4.01 11.05 -14.94
N VAL A 188 -3.47 11.91 -14.08
CA VAL A 188 -2.54 11.53 -13.03
C VAL A 188 -3.05 12.03 -11.68
N ALA A 189 -3.01 11.17 -10.67
CA ALA A 189 -3.32 11.50 -9.29
C ALA A 189 -2.25 10.90 -8.36
N GLY A 190 -1.98 11.56 -7.24
CA GLY A 190 -1.16 10.99 -6.18
C GLY A 190 -1.96 10.05 -5.29
N VAL A 191 -1.29 9.04 -4.76
CA VAL A 191 -1.84 8.07 -3.82
C VAL A 191 -0.86 8.01 -2.64
N GLY A 192 -1.33 8.38 -1.45
CA GLY A 192 -0.47 8.46 -0.25
C GLY A 192 -0.32 7.13 0.49
N GLN A 193 -1.28 6.21 0.34
CA GLN A 193 -1.36 4.95 1.07
C GLN A 193 -1.80 3.79 0.14
N PRO A 194 -1.38 2.54 0.39
CA PRO A 194 -0.51 2.15 1.50
C PRO A 194 0.97 2.50 1.28
N ALA A 195 1.33 2.97 0.09
CA ALA A 195 2.65 3.53 -0.22
C ALA A 195 2.51 4.83 -0.99
N LEU A 196 3.58 5.63 -0.98
CA LEU A 196 3.70 6.79 -1.86
C LEU A 196 3.73 6.32 -3.32
N ALA A 197 2.64 6.58 -4.02
CA ALA A 197 2.36 6.05 -5.34
C ALA A 197 1.72 7.11 -6.25
N LEU A 198 1.72 6.81 -7.54
CA LEU A 198 0.96 7.53 -8.55
C LEU A 198 -0.08 6.61 -9.16
N SER A 199 -1.24 7.18 -9.47
CA SER A 199 -2.27 6.59 -10.33
C SER A 199 -2.21 7.30 -11.67
N LEU A 200 -1.99 6.55 -12.75
CA LEU A 200 -2.10 7.03 -14.13
C LEU A 200 -3.23 6.29 -14.83
N ARG A 201 -4.17 7.05 -15.39
CA ARG A 201 -5.21 6.54 -16.27
C ARG A 201 -5.00 7.08 -17.68
N ALA A 202 -4.94 6.19 -18.66
CA ALA A 202 -4.88 6.57 -20.06
C ALA A 202 -6.28 6.90 -20.58
N THR A 203 -6.38 7.95 -21.39
CA THR A 203 -7.64 8.49 -21.92
C THR A 203 -7.53 8.78 -23.42
N GLY A 204 -8.68 8.95 -24.09
CA GLY A 204 -8.74 9.33 -25.51
C GLY A 204 -8.09 8.31 -26.46
N GLY A 205 -8.12 7.01 -26.11
CA GLY A 205 -7.58 5.94 -26.94
C GLY A 205 -6.04 5.88 -27.02
N ARG A 206 -5.33 6.70 -26.22
CA ARG A 206 -3.86 6.78 -26.28
C ARG A 206 -3.17 5.80 -25.34
N THR A 207 -1.95 5.41 -25.70
CA THR A 207 -1.06 4.66 -24.82
C THR A 207 0.03 5.59 -24.29
N VAL A 208 0.17 5.63 -22.98
CA VAL A 208 1.19 6.41 -22.26
C VAL A 208 2.29 5.46 -21.79
N ALA A 209 3.52 5.72 -22.19
CA ALA A 209 4.70 5.03 -21.69
C ALA A 209 5.29 5.79 -20.50
N VAL A 210 5.66 5.07 -19.44
CA VAL A 210 6.26 5.60 -18.22
C VAL A 210 7.69 5.10 -18.10
N ARG A 211 8.63 6.01 -17.80
CA ARG A 211 10.02 5.64 -17.56
C ARG A 211 10.28 5.33 -16.08
N GLY A 212 11.08 4.30 -15.85
CA GLY A 212 11.54 3.94 -14.51
C GLY A 212 12.61 4.89 -13.97
N PRO A 213 13.14 4.61 -12.77
CA PRO A 213 14.12 5.45 -12.10
C PRO A 213 15.44 5.58 -12.87
N ASP A 214 15.80 4.55 -13.62
CA ASP A 214 17.06 4.46 -14.38
C ASP A 214 16.87 4.86 -15.86
N GLY A 215 15.69 5.39 -16.21
CA GLY A 215 15.34 5.85 -17.56
C GLY A 215 14.82 4.76 -18.50
N GLU A 216 14.79 3.51 -18.03
CA GLU A 216 14.26 2.35 -18.74
C GLU A 216 12.75 2.47 -18.96
N LEU A 217 12.19 1.71 -19.92
CA LEU A 217 10.74 1.58 -20.01
C LEU A 217 10.22 0.81 -18.79
N PHE A 218 9.40 1.45 -17.96
CA PHE A 218 8.75 0.80 -16.83
C PHE A 218 7.35 0.30 -17.18
N ALA A 219 6.50 1.13 -17.78
CA ALA A 219 5.11 0.75 -18.02
C ALA A 219 4.56 1.31 -19.33
N ARG A 220 3.51 0.64 -19.84
CA ARG A 220 2.63 1.14 -20.92
C ARG A 220 1.20 1.03 -20.42
N VAL A 221 0.47 2.15 -20.44
CA VAL A 221 -0.91 2.22 -20.00
C VAL A 221 -1.75 2.75 -21.15
N GLY A 222 -2.74 1.99 -21.60
CA GLY A 222 -3.54 2.35 -22.77
C GLY A 222 -4.79 1.49 -22.92
N PRO A 223 -5.47 1.54 -24.08
CA PRO A 223 -6.74 0.84 -24.29
C PRO A 223 -6.66 -0.69 -24.14
N LYS A 224 -5.46 -1.26 -24.29
CA LYS A 224 -5.21 -2.70 -24.12
C LYS A 224 -4.92 -3.09 -22.67
N GLY A 225 -4.97 -2.13 -21.74
CA GLY A 225 -4.68 -2.33 -20.33
C GLY A 225 -3.38 -1.65 -19.87
N ALA A 226 -2.88 -2.09 -18.72
CA ALA A 226 -1.61 -1.68 -18.16
C ALA A 226 -0.60 -2.83 -18.18
N GLU A 227 0.47 -2.64 -18.93
CA GLU A 227 1.63 -3.52 -18.99
C GLU A 227 2.79 -2.91 -18.22
N VAL A 228 3.57 -3.75 -17.54
CA VAL A 228 4.79 -3.34 -16.83
C VAL A 228 5.98 -4.19 -17.27
N ASN A 229 7.14 -3.57 -17.35
CA ASN A 229 8.41 -4.23 -17.53
C ASN A 229 8.83 -4.87 -16.20
N VAL A 230 8.74 -6.18 -16.08
CA VAL A 230 9.11 -6.89 -14.85
C VAL A 230 10.63 -6.90 -14.57
N ARG A 231 11.44 -6.37 -15.49
CA ARG A 231 12.87 -6.11 -15.28
C ARG A 231 13.17 -4.70 -14.77
N SER A 232 12.19 -3.80 -14.73
CA SER A 232 12.40 -2.46 -14.16
C SER A 232 12.55 -2.56 -12.64
N PRO A 233 13.50 -1.84 -12.01
CA PRO A 233 13.54 -1.67 -10.57
C PRO A 233 12.24 -1.14 -9.93
N ALA A 234 11.43 -0.36 -10.66
CA ALA A 234 10.12 0.10 -10.19
C ALA A 234 9.07 -1.02 -10.11
N TRP A 235 9.35 -2.20 -10.69
CA TRP A 235 8.45 -3.35 -10.58
C TRP A 235 8.38 -3.91 -9.16
N ALA A 236 9.52 -4.04 -8.47
CA ALA A 236 9.59 -4.78 -7.21
C ALA A 236 8.60 -4.28 -6.14
N PRO A 237 8.48 -2.97 -5.84
CA PRO A 237 7.45 -2.48 -4.92
C PRO A 237 6.03 -2.82 -5.38
N THR A 238 5.73 -2.64 -6.68
CA THR A 238 4.41 -2.97 -7.24
C THR A 238 4.09 -4.45 -7.12
N ALA A 239 5.08 -5.32 -7.35
CA ALA A 239 4.95 -6.76 -7.24
C ALA A 239 4.63 -7.18 -5.80
N GLN A 240 5.32 -6.58 -4.82
CA GLN A 240 5.12 -6.87 -3.40
C GLN A 240 3.69 -6.54 -2.94
N TYR A 241 3.18 -5.34 -3.23
CA TYR A 241 1.80 -4.95 -2.88
C TYR A 241 0.71 -5.73 -3.63
N ARG A 242 1.08 -6.44 -4.70
CA ARG A 242 0.15 -7.25 -5.51
C ARG A 242 0.36 -8.76 -5.33
N ASN A 243 1.16 -9.18 -4.34
CA ASN A 243 1.52 -10.57 -4.08
C ASN A 243 1.96 -11.31 -5.36
N ARG A 244 2.89 -10.71 -6.12
CA ARG A 244 3.41 -11.26 -7.38
C ARG A 244 4.76 -11.92 -7.20
N ASP A 245 5.07 -12.86 -8.08
CA ASP A 245 6.34 -13.58 -8.08
C ASP A 245 7.53 -12.63 -8.34
N LEU A 246 8.43 -12.57 -7.35
CA LEU A 246 9.68 -11.82 -7.38
C LEU A 246 10.88 -12.71 -7.76
N LEU A 247 10.76 -14.04 -7.68
CA LEU A 247 11.84 -14.98 -7.98
C LEU A 247 11.96 -15.25 -9.49
N GLY A 248 10.86 -15.12 -10.24
CA GLY A 248 10.83 -15.28 -11.69
C GLY A 248 11.30 -14.05 -12.49
N SER A 249 11.69 -12.97 -11.81
CA SER A 249 12.12 -11.71 -12.45
C SER A 249 13.42 -11.21 -11.83
N VAL A 250 14.33 -10.72 -12.68
CA VAL A 250 15.54 -10.02 -12.25
C VAL A 250 15.39 -8.56 -12.64
N ALA A 251 15.37 -7.67 -11.65
CA ALA A 251 15.42 -6.23 -11.91
C ALA A 251 16.79 -5.88 -12.51
N ASP A 252 16.77 -5.46 -13.77
CA ASP A 252 17.90 -5.13 -14.61
C ASP A 252 17.46 -4.03 -15.60
N PRO A 253 17.69 -2.75 -15.28
CA PRO A 253 17.20 -1.63 -16.09
C PRO A 253 17.85 -1.57 -17.48
N ASP A 254 19.02 -2.18 -17.66
CA ASP A 254 19.76 -2.19 -18.94
C ASP A 254 19.33 -3.35 -19.85
N ALA A 255 18.63 -4.35 -19.31
CA ALA A 255 18.13 -5.48 -20.09
C ALA A 255 16.91 -5.09 -20.96
N PRO A 256 16.70 -5.77 -22.11
CA PRO A 256 15.50 -5.58 -22.92
C PRO A 256 14.22 -5.76 -22.10
N PRO A 257 13.22 -4.86 -22.23
CA PRO A 257 12.05 -4.88 -21.37
C PRO A 257 11.24 -6.17 -21.56
N LYS A 258 10.83 -6.78 -20.46
CA LYS A 258 9.90 -7.92 -20.44
C LYS A 258 8.53 -7.41 -19.99
N MET A 259 7.71 -7.00 -20.96
CA MET A 259 6.38 -6.45 -20.70
C MET A 259 5.39 -7.56 -20.31
N VAL A 260 4.66 -7.35 -19.23
CA VAL A 260 3.61 -8.24 -18.74
C VAL A 260 2.36 -7.42 -18.45
N LEU A 261 1.21 -7.86 -18.96
CA LEU A 261 -0.09 -7.28 -18.64
C LEU A 261 -0.43 -7.57 -17.17
N ILE A 262 -0.66 -6.51 -16.38
CA ILE A 262 -0.99 -6.63 -14.95
C ILE A 262 -2.38 -6.08 -14.59
N SER A 263 -3.03 -5.42 -15.55
CA SER A 263 -4.41 -4.97 -15.45
C SER A 263 -5.01 -4.88 -16.86
N PRO A 264 -6.25 -5.35 -17.08
CA PRO A 264 -6.97 -5.10 -18.34
C PRO A 264 -7.48 -3.66 -18.44
N GLU A 265 -7.50 -2.91 -17.34
CA GLU A 265 -7.94 -1.52 -17.33
C GLU A 265 -6.85 -0.59 -17.87
N PRO A 266 -7.22 0.53 -18.53
CA PRO A 266 -6.29 1.57 -18.96
C PRO A 266 -5.77 2.40 -17.77
N ARG A 267 -5.42 1.74 -16.66
CA ARG A 267 -5.01 2.36 -15.40
C ARG A 267 -3.89 1.57 -14.73
N LEU A 268 -2.90 2.29 -14.24
CA LEU A 268 -1.84 1.78 -13.39
C LEU A 268 -1.77 2.58 -12.09
N VAL A 269 -1.63 1.88 -10.97
CA VAL A 269 -1.21 2.47 -9.69
C VAL A 269 0.10 1.81 -9.31
N TRP A 270 1.15 2.59 -9.06
CA TRP A 270 2.47 2.08 -8.72
C TRP A 270 3.16 2.95 -7.66
N PRO A 271 3.76 2.34 -6.63
CA PRO A 271 4.74 3.02 -5.80
C PRO A 271 5.99 3.35 -6.61
N ASP A 272 6.57 4.53 -6.39
CA ASP A 272 7.77 4.96 -7.10
C ASP A 272 8.81 5.53 -6.13
N PRO A 273 10.06 5.03 -6.14
CA PRO A 273 11.09 5.46 -5.20
C PRO A 273 11.43 6.96 -5.33
N ARG A 274 11.13 7.59 -6.46
CA ARG A 274 11.36 9.04 -6.66
C ARG A 274 10.40 9.90 -5.83
N LEU A 275 9.29 9.34 -5.33
CA LEU A 275 8.32 10.05 -4.49
C LEU A 275 8.78 10.12 -3.02
N LEU A 276 9.79 9.34 -2.65
CA LEU A 276 10.23 9.22 -1.27
C LEU A 276 10.98 10.49 -0.81
N PRO A 277 10.84 10.88 0.47
CA PRO A 277 11.66 11.92 1.08
C PRO A 277 13.16 11.63 0.91
N ALA A 278 13.93 12.64 0.50
CA ALA A 278 15.39 12.52 0.37
C ALA A 278 16.11 12.51 1.73
N LYS A 279 15.45 13.02 2.77
CA LYS A 279 15.95 13.10 4.15
C LYS A 279 14.97 12.41 5.09
N ALA A 280 15.48 12.02 6.26
CA ALA A 280 14.63 11.53 7.33
C ALA A 280 13.55 12.57 7.68
N LEU A 281 12.33 12.10 7.84
CA LEU A 281 11.21 12.93 8.23
C LEU A 281 11.41 13.46 9.66
N PRO A 282 11.01 14.70 9.96
CA PRO A 282 11.17 15.26 11.29
C PRO A 282 10.33 14.48 12.32
N ALA A 283 10.72 14.55 13.60
CA ALA A 283 9.98 13.91 14.69
C ALA A 283 8.68 14.65 15.04
N LYS A 284 8.64 15.96 14.77
CA LYS A 284 7.47 16.83 14.89
C LYS A 284 7.44 17.74 13.67
N ALA A 285 6.26 18.04 13.18
CA ALA A 285 6.07 19.02 12.11
C ALA A 285 5.02 20.04 12.57
N THR A 286 5.16 21.28 12.11
CA THR A 286 4.16 22.34 12.28
C THR A 286 3.75 22.80 10.90
N GLY A 287 2.45 22.65 10.59
CA GLY A 287 1.93 22.93 9.26
C GLY A 287 2.42 21.94 8.21
N GLU A 288 2.28 22.34 6.96
CA GLU A 288 2.66 21.51 5.81
C GLU A 288 4.13 21.74 5.42
N GLN A 289 4.84 20.66 5.08
CA GLN A 289 6.25 20.71 4.67
C GLN A 289 6.49 19.91 3.41
N GLU A 290 7.09 20.52 2.39
CA GLU A 290 7.62 19.80 1.23
C GLU A 290 8.80 18.92 1.67
N VAL A 291 8.70 17.61 1.42
CA VAL A 291 9.73 16.62 1.80
C VAL A 291 10.37 15.94 0.59
N ALA A 292 9.75 16.04 -0.59
CA ALA A 292 10.35 15.65 -1.86
C ALA A 292 9.81 16.48 -3.03
N ARG A 293 10.64 16.68 -4.04
CA ARG A 293 10.26 17.09 -5.39
C ARG A 293 10.63 15.97 -6.34
N TRP A 294 9.71 15.60 -7.22
CA TRP A 294 9.87 14.45 -8.09
C TRP A 294 9.54 14.76 -9.54
N SER A 295 10.12 13.95 -10.42
CA SER A 295 9.91 14.03 -11.86
C SER A 295 9.95 12.64 -12.49
N ILE A 296 8.97 12.33 -13.33
CA ILE A 296 8.83 11.03 -13.99
C ILE A 296 8.66 11.26 -15.49
N PRO A 297 9.64 10.86 -16.32
CA PRO A 297 9.51 10.98 -17.76
C PRO A 297 8.40 10.07 -18.29
N VAL A 298 7.60 10.61 -19.20
CA VAL A 298 6.50 9.91 -19.87
C VAL A 298 6.48 10.24 -21.36
N SER A 299 5.87 9.38 -22.17
CA SER A 299 5.63 9.70 -23.58
C SER A 299 4.29 9.15 -24.07
N SER A 300 3.72 9.78 -25.09
CA SER A 300 2.45 9.38 -25.74
C SER A 300 2.51 9.80 -27.19
N GLY A 301 2.23 8.88 -28.12
CA GLY A 301 2.22 9.18 -29.56
C GLY A 301 3.52 9.80 -30.09
N GLY A 302 4.68 9.42 -29.54
CA GLY A 302 6.00 9.95 -29.92
C GLY A 302 6.40 11.25 -29.19
N ALA A 303 5.46 11.99 -28.61
CA ALA A 303 5.76 13.17 -27.80
C ALA A 303 6.28 12.76 -26.41
N SER A 304 7.39 13.34 -25.97
CA SER A 304 7.94 13.15 -24.63
C SER A 304 7.60 14.32 -23.71
N ALA A 305 7.31 14.02 -22.46
CA ALA A 305 7.02 15.00 -21.41
C ALA A 305 7.52 14.48 -20.05
N THR A 306 7.27 15.23 -18.98
CA THR A 306 7.69 14.84 -17.62
C THR A 306 6.58 15.16 -16.63
N LEU A 307 6.03 14.13 -15.99
CA LEU A 307 5.18 14.33 -14.82
C LEU A 307 6.03 14.93 -13.71
N ARG A 308 5.54 15.96 -13.04
CA ARG A 308 6.23 16.62 -11.92
C ARG A 308 5.28 16.71 -10.74
N GLY A 309 5.83 16.89 -9.55
CA GLY A 309 5.05 17.17 -8.36
C GLY A 309 5.91 17.16 -7.11
N THR A 310 5.23 17.18 -5.98
CA THR A 310 5.84 17.17 -4.65
C THR A 310 5.29 16.03 -3.81
N THR A 311 6.06 15.63 -2.81
CA THR A 311 5.56 14.88 -1.67
C THR A 311 5.59 15.82 -0.48
N VAL A 312 4.47 15.91 0.23
CA VAL A 312 4.26 16.85 1.32
C VAL A 312 3.92 16.10 2.59
N LEU A 313 4.53 16.48 3.70
CA LEU A 313 4.14 16.08 5.03
C LEU A 313 3.06 17.04 5.51
N ALA A 314 1.82 16.57 5.56
CA ALA A 314 0.68 17.32 6.07
C ALA A 314 0.41 16.89 7.52
N VAL A 315 0.48 17.84 8.45
CA VAL A 315 0.00 17.63 9.82
C VAL A 315 -1.52 17.69 9.76
N ALA A 316 -2.21 16.62 10.18
CA ALA A 316 -3.66 16.65 10.31
C ALA A 316 -4.05 17.82 11.21
N LYS A 317 -4.88 18.74 10.72
CA LYS A 317 -5.57 19.67 11.61
C LYS A 317 -6.46 18.81 12.51
N PRO A 318 -6.52 19.04 13.84
CA PRO A 318 -7.54 18.38 14.65
C PRO A 318 -8.90 18.72 14.02
N GLU A 319 -9.58 17.71 13.50
CA GLU A 319 -10.96 17.87 13.06
C GLU A 319 -11.76 18.22 14.32
N PRO A 320 -12.57 19.30 14.31
CA PRO A 320 -13.50 19.52 15.41
C PRO A 320 -14.36 18.27 15.49
N LEU A 321 -14.38 17.61 16.66
CA LEU A 321 -15.37 16.58 16.94
C LEU A 321 -16.73 17.12 16.49
N PRO A 322 -17.52 16.39 15.67
CA PRO A 322 -18.87 16.82 15.39
C PRO A 322 -19.53 17.10 16.73
N ALA A 323 -20.01 18.34 16.90
CA ALA A 323 -20.67 18.75 18.12
C ALA A 323 -21.69 17.66 18.43
N ALA A 324 -21.54 17.02 19.60
CA ALA A 324 -22.52 16.06 20.07
C ALA A 324 -23.87 16.74 19.90
N GLN A 325 -24.71 16.22 19.02
CA GLN A 325 -26.09 16.67 18.93
C GLN A 325 -26.64 16.40 20.32
N ALA A 326 -26.74 17.45 21.12
CA ALA A 326 -27.40 17.40 22.40
C ALA A 326 -28.81 16.96 22.08
N SER A 327 -29.06 15.67 22.23
CA SER A 327 -30.39 15.10 22.22
C SER A 327 -31.11 15.82 23.34
N THR A 328 -31.88 16.84 22.98
CA THR A 328 -32.86 17.46 23.84
C THR A 328 -33.83 16.35 24.19
N SER A 329 -33.61 15.72 25.34
CA SER A 329 -34.57 14.84 25.96
C SER A 329 -35.80 15.69 26.26
N ALA A 330 -36.80 15.59 25.40
CA ALA A 330 -38.14 16.09 25.66
C ALA A 330 -38.62 15.43 26.96
N ARG A 331 -38.89 16.26 27.96
CA ARG A 331 -39.43 15.86 29.26
C ARG A 331 -40.84 15.28 29.03
N ALA A 332 -40.99 13.98 29.19
CA ALA A 332 -42.31 13.35 29.24
C ALA A 332 -43.06 13.82 30.50
N PRO A 333 -44.37 14.05 30.44
CA PRO A 333 -45.16 14.48 31.59
C PRO A 333 -45.29 13.37 32.63
N ALA A 334 -45.32 13.77 33.89
CA ALA A 334 -45.53 12.90 35.04
C ALA A 334 -46.93 12.25 34.96
N GLY A 335 -46.95 10.92 35.04
CA GLY A 335 -48.15 10.10 35.19
C GLY A 335 -47.89 9.10 36.31
N ASP A 336 -48.74 9.16 37.31
CA ASP A 336 -48.71 8.48 38.59
C ASP A 336 -49.00 6.97 38.47
N ASP A 337 -48.56 6.26 39.52
CA ASP A 337 -49.13 5.04 40.10
C ASP A 337 -49.01 3.67 39.40
N GLY A 338 -48.14 2.85 39.98
CA GLY A 338 -48.51 1.49 40.36
C GLY A 338 -47.85 0.33 39.61
N GLY A 339 -47.12 -0.51 40.35
CA GLY A 339 -47.00 -1.94 40.02
C GLY A 339 -45.65 -2.39 39.47
N THR A 340 -44.88 -2.95 40.39
CA THR A 340 -43.76 -3.90 40.30
C THR A 340 -43.55 -4.68 38.99
N ASP A 341 -42.26 -4.89 38.72
CA ASP A 341 -41.61 -6.09 38.18
C ASP A 341 -41.12 -6.16 36.70
N TRP A 342 -39.78 -6.07 36.59
CA TRP A 342 -38.79 -6.66 35.66
C TRP A 342 -39.22 -7.04 34.23
N LEU A 343 -38.57 -6.43 33.24
CA LEU A 343 -38.39 -6.93 31.87
C LEU A 343 -37.25 -6.13 31.17
N PRO A 344 -36.72 -6.56 30.01
CA PRO A 344 -35.40 -7.19 29.87
C PRO A 344 -34.43 -6.41 28.97
N ILE A 345 -33.16 -6.83 28.99
CA ILE A 345 -32.18 -6.49 27.95
C ILE A 345 -32.46 -7.36 26.72
N VAL A 346 -32.80 -6.73 25.59
CA VAL A 346 -32.77 -7.36 24.26
C VAL A 346 -31.91 -6.52 23.31
N LEU A 347 -30.77 -7.13 22.95
CA LEU A 347 -30.12 -7.23 21.64
C LEU A 347 -30.30 -6.12 20.58
N GLY A 348 -29.15 -5.68 20.07
CA GLY A 348 -29.00 -5.11 18.74
C GLY A 348 -27.67 -5.53 18.10
N GLY A 349 -27.57 -6.81 17.70
CA GLY A 349 -26.50 -7.30 16.83
C GLY A 349 -26.87 -7.06 15.37
N VAL A 350 -25.96 -6.46 14.58
CA VAL A 350 -26.15 -6.27 13.14
C VAL A 350 -25.40 -7.38 12.38
N ALA A 351 -26.18 -8.04 11.53
CA ALA A 351 -25.83 -9.21 10.74
C ALA A 351 -24.99 -8.88 9.50
N ALA A 352 -24.11 -9.82 9.16
CA ALA A 352 -23.35 -9.87 7.92
C ALA A 352 -24.23 -10.29 6.73
N LEU A 353 -24.11 -9.58 5.60
CA LEU A 353 -24.74 -9.95 4.33
C LEU A 353 -23.73 -10.69 3.45
N ALA A 354 -23.99 -11.98 3.24
CA ALA A 354 -23.35 -12.82 2.24
C ALA A 354 -24.11 -12.72 0.91
N VAL A 355 -23.40 -12.49 -0.19
CA VAL A 355 -23.92 -12.58 -1.56
C VAL A 355 -23.65 -13.99 -2.07
N LEU A 356 -24.69 -14.79 -2.26
CA LEU A 356 -24.64 -16.03 -3.02
C LEU A 356 -25.68 -16.00 -4.14
N GLY A 357 -25.22 -16.36 -5.34
CA GLY A 357 -26.01 -16.42 -6.56
C GLY A 357 -27.15 -17.43 -6.46
N GLY A 358 -28.32 -17.01 -6.96
CA GLY A 358 -29.50 -17.85 -7.00
C GLY A 358 -29.43 -18.89 -8.13
N ALA A 359 -29.57 -20.16 -7.75
CA ALA A 359 -30.23 -21.17 -8.57
C ALA A 359 -31.54 -21.53 -7.85
N LEU A 360 -32.67 -21.37 -8.55
CA LEU A 360 -34.02 -21.54 -8.04
C LEU A 360 -34.39 -23.03 -8.03
N VAL A 361 -34.74 -23.60 -6.87
CA VAL A 361 -35.48 -24.87 -6.79
C VAL A 361 -36.63 -24.71 -5.80
N LEU A 362 -37.86 -24.77 -6.32
CA LEU A 362 -39.10 -24.77 -5.55
C LEU A 362 -39.41 -26.19 -5.06
N VAL A 363 -39.55 -26.38 -3.74
CA VAL A 363 -40.23 -27.55 -3.18
C VAL A 363 -41.33 -27.08 -2.24
N ARG A 364 -42.58 -27.41 -2.59
CA ARG A 364 -43.77 -27.24 -1.74
C ARG A 364 -43.77 -28.30 -0.65
N ALA A 365 -43.83 -27.90 0.62
CA ALA A 365 -44.17 -28.79 1.73
C ALA A 365 -45.64 -28.58 2.13
N ARG A 366 -46.41 -29.67 2.11
CA ARG A 366 -47.79 -29.80 2.59
C ARG A 366 -47.80 -29.80 4.12
N ALA A 367 -48.66 -28.97 4.72
CA ALA A 367 -48.99 -29.05 6.13
C ALA A 367 -49.78 -30.34 6.44
N ARG A 368 -49.42 -31.02 7.53
CA ARG A 368 -50.34 -31.87 8.29
C ARG A 368 -50.51 -31.24 9.67
N ARG A 369 -51.74 -30.82 9.98
CA ARG A 369 -52.22 -30.67 11.36
C ARG A 369 -52.68 -32.05 11.84
N ALA A 370 -52.68 -32.19 13.16
CA ALA A 370 -53.04 -33.36 13.95
C ALA A 370 -54.25 -34.14 13.44
#